data_AF-A0ABC8M6E3-F1
#
_entry.id   AF-A0ABC8M6E3-F1
#
_cell.length_a   1.000
_cell.length_b   1.000
_cell.length_c   1.000
_cell.angle_alpha   90.00
_cell.angle_beta   90.00
_cell.angle_gamma   90.00
#
_symmetry.space_group_name_H-M   'P 1'
#
loop_
_entity.id
_entity.type
_entity.pdbx_description
1 polymer ?
#
loop_
_entity_poly.entity_id
_entity_poly.type
_entity_poly.pdbx_seq_one_letter_code
_entity_poly.pdbx_strand_id
1 'polypeptide(L)'
;MGERMYLTSCVIINTIFTVGWNSKIEYFDPESRAWRVVRGIESLPKFDLFSTALFNFNGKLMVLHKKRPEEIWFTLIILDKQGLHMWGWVESCNCGLILHTPAEILQLASLEI
;
A
#
# COMPACT_ATOMS: atom_id res chain seq x y z
N MET A 1 0.68 -0.73 25.06
CA MET A 1 0.81 -0.86 23.59
C MET A 1 1.01 0.55 23.05
N GLY A 2 2.17 0.84 22.46
CA GLY A 2 2.46 2.18 21.94
C GLY A 2 1.50 2.56 20.81
N GLU A 3 1.23 3.86 20.66
CA GLU A 3 0.45 4.38 19.55
C GLU A 3 1.12 4.02 18.23
N ARG A 4 0.38 3.38 17.32
CA ARG A 4 0.83 3.15 15.94
C ARG A 4 0.35 4.31 15.09
N MET A 5 1.28 5.06 14.52
CA MET A 5 0.98 6.08 13.51
C MET A 5 0.90 5.40 12.13
N TYR A 6 -0.20 5.64 11.43
CA TYR A 6 -0.42 5.20 10.05
C TYR A 6 -0.51 6.43 9.17
N LEU A 7 0.47 6.61 8.28
CA LEU A 7 0.56 7.79 7.41
C LEU A 7 -0.21 7.64 6.11
N THR A 8 -0.57 6.41 5.76
CA THR A 8 -1.44 6.12 4.61
C THR A 8 -2.35 4.94 4.93
N SER A 9 -3.59 5.01 4.48
CA SER A 9 -4.52 3.89 4.53
C SER A 9 -5.55 4.01 3.42
N CYS A 10 -6.17 2.88 3.07
CA CYS A 10 -7.36 2.88 2.23
C CYS A 10 -8.31 1.76 2.66
N VAL A 11 -9.59 1.93 2.33
CA VAL A 11 -10.60 0.89 2.54
C VAL A 11 -10.92 0.25 1.21
N ILE A 12 -10.81 -1.08 1.16
CA ILE A 12 -11.24 -1.89 0.02
C ILE A 12 -12.30 -2.86 0.54
N ILE A 13 -13.50 -2.78 -0.04
CA ILE A 13 -14.69 -3.51 0.42
C ILE A 13 -14.98 -3.18 1.90
N ASN A 14 -14.56 -4.02 2.83
CA ASN A 14 -14.80 -3.85 4.26
C ASN A 14 -13.51 -4.12 5.07
N THR A 15 -12.36 -3.83 4.47
CA THR A 15 -11.06 -4.07 5.07
C THR A 15 -10.19 -2.84 4.91
N ILE A 16 -9.63 -2.38 6.03
CA ILE A 16 -8.68 -1.27 6.07
C ILE A 16 -7.29 -1.82 5.79
N PHE A 17 -6.60 -1.23 4.83
CA PHE A 17 -5.21 -1.50 4.50
C PHE A 17 -4.33 -0.32 4.89
N THR A 18 -3.10 -0.61 5.31
CA THR A 18 -2.08 0.38 5.67
C THR A 18 -0.69 -0.15 5.31
N VAL A 19 0.31 0.73 5.30
CA VAL A 19 1.71 0.31 5.45
C VAL A 19 2.03 0.24 6.94
N GLY A 20 2.48 -0.92 7.41
CA GLY A 20 2.89 -1.15 8.79
C GLY A 20 4.34 -0.70 9.03
N TRP A 21 4.73 -0.63 10.31
CA TRP A 21 6.09 -0.16 10.71
C TRP A 21 7.24 -1.03 10.19
N ASN A 22 6.94 -2.27 9.81
CA ASN A 22 7.86 -3.19 9.15
C ASN A 22 7.99 -2.94 7.63
N SER A 23 7.41 -1.85 7.13
CA SER A 23 7.35 -1.49 5.70
C SER A 23 6.63 -2.51 4.83
N LYS A 24 5.68 -3.26 5.41
CA LYS A 24 4.81 -4.22 4.71
C LYS A 24 3.39 -3.71 4.66
N ILE A 25 2.65 -4.21 3.68
CA ILE A 25 1.20 -3.96 3.60
C ILE A 25 0.51 -4.81 4.67
N GLU A 26 -0.25 -4.13 5.52
CA GLU A 26 -1.03 -4.74 6.58
C GLU A 26 -2.52 -4.46 6.36
N TYR A 27 -3.36 -5.38 6.83
CA TYR A 27 -4.80 -5.21 6.90
C TYR A 27 -5.29 -5.39 8.32
N PHE A 28 -6.37 -4.71 8.68
CA PHE A 28 -7.00 -4.90 9.98
C PHE A 28 -7.94 -6.10 9.94
N ASP A 29 -7.66 -7.11 10.77
CA ASP A 29 -8.57 -8.22 11.01
C ASP A 29 -9.50 -7.89 12.19
N PRO A 30 -10.81 -7.67 11.95
CA PRO A 30 -11.75 -7.31 13.00
C PRO A 30 -12.03 -8.46 13.98
N GLU A 31 -11.85 -9.72 13.56
CA GLU A 31 -12.12 -10.89 14.42
C GLU A 31 -11.06 -11.00 15.52
N SER A 32 -9.78 -10.91 15.14
CA SER A 32 -8.67 -10.91 16.10
C SER A 32 -8.32 -9.54 16.67
N ARG A 33 -8.97 -8.47 16.19
CA ARG A 33 -8.70 -7.07 16.52
C ARG A 33 -7.22 -6.72 16.37
N ALA A 34 -6.60 -7.22 15.30
CA ALA A 34 -5.16 -7.11 15.09
C ALA A 34 -4.82 -6.79 13.63
N TRP A 35 -3.71 -6.09 13.45
CA TRP A 35 -3.12 -5.87 12.14
C TRP A 35 -2.35 -7.12 11.70
N ARG A 36 -2.57 -7.54 10.46
CA ARG A 36 -1.95 -8.72 9.86
C ARG A 36 -1.32 -8.34 8.54
N VAL A 37 -0.22 -9.00 8.20
CA VAL A 37 0.50 -8.78 6.94
C VAL A 37 -0.24 -9.48 5.79
N VAL A 38 -0.38 -8.80 4.65
CA VAL A 38 -0.84 -9.41 3.39
C VAL A 38 0.22 -10.39 2.88
N ARG A 39 -0.17 -11.63 2.60
CA ARG A 39 0.72 -12.70 2.12
C ARG A 39 0.81 -12.72 0.60
N GLY A 40 1.83 -13.38 0.04
CA GLY A 40 1.97 -13.61 -1.41
C GLY A 40 2.65 -12.46 -2.19
N ILE A 41 3.01 -11.38 -1.51
CA ILE A 41 3.70 -10.21 -2.06
C ILE A 41 5.07 -9.97 -1.42
N GLU A 42 5.67 -11.00 -0.82
CA GLU A 42 6.95 -10.91 -0.10
C GLU A 42 8.14 -10.56 -1.00
N SER A 43 7.99 -10.75 -2.31
CA SER A 43 8.98 -10.38 -3.33
C SER A 43 9.00 -8.89 -3.65
N LEU A 44 7.98 -8.12 -3.23
CA LEU A 44 7.96 -6.67 -3.41
C LEU A 44 9.02 -5.99 -2.53
N PRO A 45 9.57 -4.85 -2.99
CA PRO A 45 10.40 -4.03 -2.12
C PRO A 45 9.61 -3.58 -0.89
N LYS A 46 10.34 -3.30 0.19
CA LYS A 46 9.75 -2.66 1.37
C LYS A 46 9.21 -1.28 1.00
N PHE A 47 8.02 -0.97 1.50
CA PHE A 47 7.36 0.31 1.29
C PHE A 47 7.74 1.28 2.41
N ASP A 48 8.39 2.38 2.04
CA ASP A 48 8.72 3.44 2.99
C ASP A 48 7.44 4.14 3.48
N LEU A 49 7.32 4.29 4.80
CA LEU A 49 6.10 4.79 5.44
C LEU A 49 5.75 6.24 5.06
N PHE A 50 6.75 7.05 4.79
CA PHE A 50 6.60 8.49 4.56
C PHE A 50 6.45 8.84 3.08
N SER A 51 6.80 7.91 2.19
CA SER A 51 6.77 8.10 0.74
C SER A 51 5.91 7.10 -0.02
N THR A 52 5.13 6.29 0.70
CA THR A 52 4.15 5.37 0.13
C THR A 52 2.73 5.86 0.37
N ALA A 53 1.86 5.68 -0.61
CA ALA A 53 0.44 5.88 -0.47
C ALA A 53 -0.38 4.70 -1.01
N LEU A 54 -1.48 4.41 -0.34
CA LEU A 54 -2.41 3.34 -0.69
C LEU A 54 -3.72 3.91 -1.22
N PHE A 55 -4.23 3.29 -2.27
CA PHE A 55 -5.50 3.66 -2.89
C PHE A 55 -6.33 2.43 -3.21
N ASN A 56 -7.64 2.57 -3.12
CA ASN A 56 -8.57 1.64 -3.71
C ASN A 56 -8.74 2.00 -5.20
N PHE A 57 -8.25 1.14 -6.08
CA PHE A 57 -8.40 1.28 -7.53
C PHE A 57 -9.26 0.14 -8.05
N ASN A 58 -10.55 0.40 -8.25
CA ASN A 58 -11.52 -0.59 -8.76
C ASN A 58 -11.53 -1.92 -7.96
N GLY A 59 -11.46 -1.84 -6.63
CA GLY A 59 -11.42 -3.02 -5.75
C GLY A 59 -10.04 -3.68 -5.63
N LYS A 60 -9.02 -3.13 -6.29
CA LYS A 60 -7.61 -3.55 -6.15
C LYS A 60 -6.87 -2.57 -5.26
N LEU A 61 -5.80 -3.05 -4.64
CA LEU A 61 -4.90 -2.22 -3.86
C LEU A 61 -3.85 -1.62 -4.78
N MET A 62 -3.91 -0.30 -4.98
CA MET A 62 -2.86 0.44 -5.66
C MET A 62 -1.89 1.03 -4.64
N VAL A 63 -0.61 0.76 -4.83
CA VAL A 63 0.48 1.29 -4.01
C VAL A 63 1.26 2.27 -4.85
N LEU A 64 1.22 3.56 -4.50
CA LEU A 64 2.10 4.57 -5.06
C LEU A 64 3.35 4.66 -4.17
N HIS A 65 4.54 4.50 -4.74
CA HIS A 65 5.80 4.48 -3.98
C HIS A 65 6.96 4.99 -4.82
N LYS A 66 8.10 5.20 -4.17
CA LYS A 66 9.35 5.55 -4.83
C LYS A 66 10.35 4.42 -4.75
N LYS A 67 10.86 4.03 -5.91
CA LYS A 67 12.01 3.13 -6.00
C LYS A 67 13.33 3.90 -6.01
N ARG A 68 13.31 5.11 -6.57
CA ARG A 68 14.40 6.10 -6.59
C ARG A 68 13.81 7.50 -6.34
N PRO A 69 14.61 8.48 -5.87
CA PRO A 69 14.10 9.83 -5.62
C PRO A 69 13.42 10.51 -6.82
N GLU A 70 13.81 10.12 -8.03
CA GLU A 70 13.32 10.65 -9.31
C GLU A 70 12.21 9.79 -9.93
N GLU A 71 11.91 8.61 -9.40
CA GLU A 71 10.98 7.66 -10.02
C GLU A 71 9.76 7.42 -9.13
N ILE A 72 8.58 7.76 -9.65
CA ILE A 72 7.30 7.44 -9.01
C ILE A 72 6.73 6.19 -9.66
N TRP A 73 6.52 5.17 -8.84
CA TRP A 73 6.02 3.87 -9.23
C TRP A 73 4.62 3.64 -8.69
N PHE A 74 3.83 2.89 -9.45
CA PHE A 74 2.57 2.35 -8.98
C PHE A 74 2.57 0.83 -9.12
N THR A 75 2.20 0.14 -8.04
CA THR A 75 2.05 -1.31 -8.00
C THR A 75 0.58 -1.62 -7.76
N LEU A 76 -0.06 -2.32 -8.70
CA LEU A 76 -1.42 -2.83 -8.55
C LEU A 76 -1.38 -4.25 -7.98
N ILE A 77 -2.08 -4.45 -6.87
CA ILE A 77 -2.15 -5.70 -6.15
C ILE A 77 -3.61 -6.16 -6.12
N ILE A 78 -3.86 -7.34 -6.67
CA ILE A 78 -5.13 -8.04 -6.52
C ILE A 78 -5.14 -8.68 -5.14
N LEU A 79 -6.25 -8.53 -4.42
CA LEU A 79 -6.42 -9.09 -3.07
C LEU A 79 -7.46 -10.20 -3.09
N ASP A 80 -7.23 -11.24 -2.28
CA ASP A 80 -8.18 -12.33 -2.09
C ASP A 80 -8.12 -12.85 -0.65
N LYS A 81 -9.29 -13.16 -0.08
CA LYS A 81 -9.40 -13.69 1.28
C LYS A 81 -9.45 -15.22 1.20
N GLN A 82 -8.35 -15.87 1.58
CA GLN A 82 -8.29 -17.33 1.63
C GLN A 82 -8.28 -17.80 3.08
N GLY A 83 -9.46 -18.21 3.55
CA GLY A 83 -9.69 -18.58 4.94
C GLY A 83 -9.43 -17.40 5.88
N LEU A 84 -8.46 -17.57 6.78
CA LEU A 84 -8.10 -16.59 7.83
C LEU A 84 -7.06 -15.55 7.40
N HIS A 85 -6.62 -15.58 6.13
CA HIS A 85 -5.55 -14.74 5.65
C HIS A 85 -5.93 -13.99 4.38
N MET A 86 -5.54 -12.72 4.32
CA MET A 86 -5.49 -11.97 3.07
C MET A 86 -4.23 -12.33 2.28
N TRP A 87 -4.44 -12.70 1.03
CA TRP A 87 -3.40 -12.91 0.03
C TRP A 87 -3.43 -11.79 -1.00
N GLY A 88 -2.28 -11.51 -1.59
CA GLY A 88 -2.14 -10.56 -2.68
C GLY A 88 -1.26 -11.11 -3.80
N TRP A 89 -1.51 -10.62 -5.01
CA TRP A 89 -0.67 -10.87 -6.19
C TRP A 89 -0.47 -9.58 -6.96
N VAL A 90 0.75 -9.37 -7.43
CA VAL A 90 1.10 -8.21 -8.26
C VAL A 90 0.51 -8.41 -9.64
N GLU A 91 -0.48 -7.59 -9.99
CA GLU A 91 -1.01 -7.53 -11.34
C GLU A 91 -0.09 -6.72 -12.25
N SER A 92 0.39 -5.58 -11.75
CA SER A 92 1.34 -4.75 -12.48
C SER A 92 2.21 -3.92 -11.54
N CYS A 93 3.38 -3.53 -12.03
CA CYS A 93 4.34 -2.67 -11.33
C CYS A 93 5.04 -1.81 -12.39
N ASN A 94 4.68 -0.54 -12.45
CA ASN A 94 5.11 0.36 -13.52
C ASN A 94 5.68 1.66 -12.94
N CYS A 95 6.68 2.21 -13.62
CA CYS A 95 7.10 3.58 -13.40
C CYS A 95 6.12 4.50 -14.13
N GLY A 96 5.35 5.30 -13.37
CA GLY A 96 4.38 6.23 -13.94
C GLY A 96 4.97 7.60 -14.25
N LEU A 97 6.05 7.96 -13.57
CA LEU A 97 6.71 9.25 -13.77
C LEU A 97 8.20 9.15 -13.45
N ILE A 98 9.02 9.68 -14.36
CA ILE A 98 10.45 9.90 -14.15
C ILE A 98 10.67 11.41 -14.11
N LEU A 99 11.30 11.89 -13.06
CA LEU A 99 11.58 13.30 -12.80
C LEU A 99 13.02 13.63 -13.19
N HIS A 100 13.27 14.86 -13.61
CA HIS A 100 14.63 15.33 -13.91
C HIS A 100 15.44 15.66 -12.65
N THR A 101 14.76 15.83 -11.51
CA THR A 101 15.33 16.10 -10.20
C THR A 101 14.58 15.28 -9.14
N PRO A 102 15.24 14.89 -8.03
CA PRO A 102 14.56 14.29 -6.88
C PRO A 102 13.33 15.10 -6.45
N ALA A 103 12.26 14.42 -6.08
CA ALA A 103 11.11 15.07 -5.45
C ALA A 103 10.68 14.33 -4.19
N GLU A 104 9.91 14.99 -3.33
CA GLU A 104 9.19 14.40 -2.22
C GLU A 104 7.69 14.36 -2.54
N ILE A 105 7.02 13.25 -2.22
CA ILE A 105 5.56 13.19 -2.34
C ILE A 105 5.06 13.79 -1.04
N LEU A 106 4.74 15.08 -1.06
CA LEU A 106 4.35 15.82 0.15
C LEU A 106 2.87 15.63 0.48
N GLN A 107 2.01 15.61 -0.54
CA GLN A 107 0.58 15.50 -0.39
C GLN A 107 -0.04 14.85 -1.63
N LEU A 108 -0.99 13.95 -1.42
CA LEU A 108 -1.80 13.38 -2.48
C LEU A 108 -3.21 13.92 -2.32
N ALA A 109 -3.61 14.79 -3.24
CA ALA A 109 -4.99 15.25 -3.35
C ALA A 109 -5.73 14.26 -4.26
N SER A 110 -6.66 13.49 -3.70
CA SER A 110 -7.66 12.80 -4.52
C SER A 110 -8.60 13.85 -5.10
N LEU A 111 -8.55 14.07 -6.41
CA LEU A 111 -9.72 14.61 -7.10
C LEU A 111 -10.71 13.46 -7.23
N GLU A 112 -11.85 13.57 -6.56
CA GLU A 112 -13.02 12.79 -6.93
C GLU A 112 -13.39 13.20 -8.36
N ILE A 113 -13.29 12.27 -9.32
CA ILE A 113 -13.74 12.43 -10.69
C ILE A 113 -15.04 11.65 -10.85
#